data_AF-A0A562RIA7-F1
#
_entry.id   AF-A0A562RIA7-F1
#
_cell.length_a   1.000
_cell.length_b   1.000
_cell.length_c   1.000
_cell.angle_alpha   90.00
_cell.angle_beta   90.00
_cell.angle_gamma   90.00
#
_symmetry.space_group_name_H-M   'P 1'
#
loop_
_entity.id
_entity.type
_entity.pdbx_description
1 polymer ?
#
loop_
_entity_poly.entity_id
_entity_poly.type
_entity_poly.pdbx_seq_one_letter_code
_entity_poly.pdbx_strand_id
1 'polypeptide(L)'
;MRPLMNAIQLVAGLLGIALAVAPAAAQTYDPRYPVCIEVYTIDGSNTDCSFATIAPCAATASGQSAQCYANPCAAQSRQQGLAPSPPRRNR
;
A
#
# COMPACT_ATOMS: atom_id res chain seq x y z
N MET A 1 -18.58 -13.16 -47.80
CA MET A 1 -19.31 -12.29 -46.84
C MET A 1 -19.48 -12.91 -45.45
N ARG A 2 -19.72 -14.23 -45.32
CA ARG A 2 -19.80 -14.92 -44.01
C ARG A 2 -18.49 -15.08 -43.21
N PRO A 3 -17.27 -15.14 -43.79
CA PRO A 3 -16.06 -15.26 -42.98
C PRO A 3 -15.59 -13.91 -42.40
N LEU A 4 -16.02 -12.79 -43.01
CA LEU A 4 -15.68 -11.45 -42.53
C LEU A 4 -16.38 -11.09 -41.22
N MET A 5 -17.60 -11.61 -41.00
CA MET A 5 -18.42 -11.27 -39.84
C MET A 5 -18.00 -12.03 -38.56
N ASN A 6 -17.34 -13.20 -38.72
CA ASN A 6 -16.76 -13.94 -37.60
C ASN A 6 -15.39 -13.38 -37.17
N ALA A 7 -14.67 -12.72 -38.06
CA ALA A 7 -13.40 -12.07 -37.73
C ALA A 7 -13.60 -10.84 -36.83
N ILE A 8 -14.73 -10.14 -36.98
CA ILE A 8 -15.08 -8.96 -36.17
C ILE A 8 -15.36 -9.35 -34.71
N GLN A 9 -15.96 -10.53 -34.47
CA GLN A 9 -16.29 -11.00 -33.12
C GLN A 9 -15.05 -11.41 -32.29
N LEU A 10 -13.98 -11.87 -32.94
CA LEU A 10 -12.72 -12.22 -32.25
C LEU A 10 -11.92 -10.99 -31.81
N VAL A 11 -12.17 -9.81 -32.39
CA VAL A 11 -11.50 -8.55 -32.04
C VAL A 11 -12.17 -7.83 -30.87
N ALA A 12 -13.32 -8.28 -30.38
CA ALA A 12 -14.05 -7.64 -29.28
C ALA A 12 -13.67 -8.14 -27.88
N GLY A 13 -12.87 -9.20 -27.76
CA GLY A 13 -12.62 -9.87 -26.46
C GLY A 13 -11.40 -9.38 -25.66
N LEU A 14 -10.60 -8.45 -26.18
CA LEU A 14 -9.25 -8.17 -25.66
C LEU A 14 -9.05 -6.79 -25.02
N LEU A 15 -10.11 -6.10 -24.62
CA LEU A 15 -9.96 -4.82 -23.95
C LEU A 15 -10.83 -4.74 -22.70
N GLY A 16 -10.20 -4.94 -21.53
CA GLY A 16 -10.79 -4.46 -20.28
C GLY A 16 -10.63 -5.33 -19.04
N ILE A 17 -9.53 -6.04 -18.84
CA ILE A 17 -9.09 -6.29 -17.46
C ILE A 17 -8.20 -5.12 -17.09
N ALA A 18 -8.81 -3.96 -16.81
CA ALA A 18 -8.15 -2.92 -16.05
C ALA A 18 -7.92 -3.51 -14.66
N LEU A 19 -6.77 -4.15 -14.46
CA LEU A 19 -6.26 -4.44 -13.13
C LEU A 19 -6.21 -3.10 -12.41
N ALA A 20 -7.21 -2.85 -11.57
CA ALA A 20 -7.09 -1.90 -10.49
C ALA A 20 -5.97 -2.45 -9.61
N VAL A 21 -4.73 -2.12 -9.96
CA VAL A 21 -3.59 -2.18 -9.07
C VAL A 21 -3.88 -1.13 -8.01
N ALA A 22 -4.73 -1.51 -7.05
CA ALA A 22 -4.76 -0.84 -5.76
C ALA A 22 -3.30 -0.84 -5.29
N PRO A 23 -2.78 0.31 -4.85
CA PRO A 23 -1.38 0.38 -4.45
C PRO A 23 -1.22 -0.63 -3.31
N ALA A 24 -0.35 -1.63 -3.50
CA ALA A 24 -0.01 -2.60 -2.45
C ALA A 24 0.56 -1.90 -1.19
N ALA A 25 0.90 -0.61 -1.30
CA ALA A 25 1.19 0.28 -0.18
C ALA A 25 0.08 0.31 0.89
N ALA A 26 -1.20 0.17 0.54
CA ALA A 26 -2.28 0.19 1.53
C ALA A 26 -2.31 -1.06 2.42
N GLN A 27 -1.73 -2.19 1.98
CA GLN A 27 -1.70 -3.44 2.76
C GLN A 27 -0.49 -3.51 3.69
N THR A 28 0.61 -2.83 3.35
CA THR A 28 1.81 -2.80 4.21
C THR A 28 1.75 -1.69 5.26
N TYR A 29 1.15 -0.53 4.95
CA TYR A 29 1.07 0.61 5.86
C TYR A 29 -0.32 0.76 6.49
N ASP A 30 -0.56 0.13 7.65
CA ASP A 30 -1.75 0.38 8.46
C ASP A 30 -1.51 1.56 9.42
N PRO A 31 -2.29 2.65 9.35
CA PRO A 31 -2.13 3.82 10.22
C PRO A 31 -2.30 3.54 11.73
N ARG A 32 -2.85 2.37 12.11
CA ARG A 32 -2.95 1.93 13.52
C ARG A 32 -1.61 1.49 14.11
N TYR A 33 -0.67 1.07 13.27
CA TYR A 33 0.64 0.57 13.69
C TYR A 33 1.72 1.61 13.37
N PRO A 34 2.29 2.29 14.38
CA PRO A 34 3.22 3.39 14.18
C PRO A 34 4.65 2.97 13.81
N VAL A 35 4.96 1.67 13.77
CA VAL A 35 6.32 1.16 13.49
C VAL A 35 6.28 0.14 12.35
N CYS A 36 7.23 0.29 11.43
CA CYS A 36 7.48 -0.60 10.31
C CYS A 36 8.85 -1.27 10.46
N ILE A 37 8.96 -2.50 9.95
CA ILE A 37 10.22 -3.18 9.70
C ILE A 37 10.44 -3.29 8.20
N GLU A 38 11.67 -3.13 7.74
CA GLU A 38 12.08 -3.44 6.39
C GLU A 38 13.20 -4.47 6.41
N VAL A 39 12.93 -5.64 5.84
CA VAL A 39 13.86 -6.75 5.76
C VAL A 39 14.48 -6.78 4.36
N TYR A 40 15.79 -6.67 4.29
CA TYR A 40 16.57 -6.75 3.06
C TYR A 40 16.97 -8.20 2.79
N THR A 41 16.56 -8.73 1.65
CA THR A 41 16.90 -10.06 1.15
C THR A 41 17.66 -9.95 -0.17
N ILE A 42 18.17 -11.06 -0.69
CA ILE A 42 18.87 -11.09 -1.99
C ILE A 42 17.89 -10.74 -3.12
N ASP A 43 16.62 -11.10 -2.95
CA ASP A 43 15.56 -10.93 -3.96
C ASP A 43 14.87 -9.55 -3.89
N GLY A 44 15.19 -8.72 -2.89
CA GLY A 44 14.64 -7.37 -2.73
C GLY A 44 14.50 -6.92 -1.28
N SER A 45 13.62 -5.96 -1.01
CA SER A 45 13.22 -5.60 0.36
C SER A 45 11.74 -5.93 0.60
N ASN A 46 11.43 -6.35 1.81
CA ASN A 46 10.06 -6.56 2.27
C ASN A 46 9.78 -5.66 3.47
N THR A 47 8.75 -4.84 3.33
CA THR A 47 8.29 -3.93 4.38
C THR A 47 7.04 -4.51 5.04
N ASP A 48 7.00 -4.48 6.38
CA ASP A 48 5.83 -4.83 7.18
C ASP A 48 5.60 -3.80 8.30
N CYS A 49 4.40 -3.22 8.37
CA CYS A 49 4.02 -2.27 9.42
C CYS A 49 2.92 -2.84 10.32
N SER A 50 3.20 -3.95 11.00
CA SER A 50 2.32 -4.53 12.01
C SER A 50 2.80 -4.31 13.46
N PHE A 51 3.82 -3.49 13.67
CA PHE A 51 4.43 -3.25 14.98
C PHE A 51 3.86 -2.02 15.69
N ALA A 52 3.51 -2.20 16.97
CA ALA A 52 3.05 -1.12 17.82
C ALA A 52 4.20 -0.26 18.39
N THR A 53 5.38 -0.84 18.59
CA THR A 53 6.54 -0.19 19.23
C THR A 53 7.87 -0.69 18.65
N ILE A 54 8.94 0.09 18.86
CA ILE A 54 10.29 -0.22 18.35
C ILE A 54 10.91 -1.44 19.02
N ALA A 55 10.62 -1.71 20.30
CA ALA A 55 11.19 -2.84 21.02
C ALA A 55 10.87 -4.21 20.38
N PRO A 56 9.59 -4.57 20.11
CA PRO A 56 9.26 -5.80 19.39
C PRO A 56 9.75 -5.78 17.93
N CYS A 57 9.77 -4.63 17.25
CA CYS A 57 10.36 -4.54 15.92
C CYS A 57 11.86 -4.89 15.94
N ALA A 58 12.62 -4.33 16.90
CA ALA A 58 14.05 -4.58 17.05
C ALA A 58 14.34 -6.04 17.43
N ALA A 59 13.46 -6.66 18.22
CA ALA A 59 13.54 -8.08 18.53
C ALA A 59 13.37 -8.95 17.28
N THR A 60 12.45 -8.59 16.38
CA THR A 60 12.29 -9.27 15.07
C THR A 60 13.45 -8.98 14.12
N ALA A 61 13.94 -7.74 14.09
CA ALA A 61 15.07 -7.35 13.24
C ALA A 61 16.39 -7.99 13.69
N SER A 62 16.50 -8.37 14.96
CA SER A 62 17.71 -8.98 15.52
C SER A 62 18.05 -10.29 14.81
N GLY A 63 19.22 -10.34 14.19
CA GLY A 63 19.68 -11.51 13.44
C GLY A 63 19.24 -11.56 11.98
N GLN A 64 18.55 -10.52 11.49
CA GLN A 64 18.22 -10.33 10.08
C GLN A 64 18.84 -9.02 9.56
N SER A 65 19.04 -8.93 8.25
CA SER A 65 19.34 -7.65 7.59
C SER A 65 18.06 -6.82 7.53
N ALA A 66 17.63 -6.28 8.66
CA ALA A 66 16.38 -5.54 8.77
C ALA A 66 16.53 -4.21 9.53
N GLN A 67 15.70 -3.23 9.17
CA GLN A 67 15.67 -1.91 9.81
C GLN A 67 14.26 -1.53 10.28
N CYS A 68 14.17 -0.93 11.47
CA CYS A 68 12.92 -0.44 12.03
C CYS A 68 12.80 1.07 11.82
N TYR A 69 11.62 1.55 11.40
CA TYR A 69 11.36 2.97 11.21
C TYR A 69 9.90 3.34 11.52
N ALA A 70 9.62 4.64 11.63
CA ALA A 70 8.29 5.13 11.97
C ALA A 70 7.35 5.09 10.74
N ASN A 71 6.13 4.58 10.92
CA ASN A 71 5.12 4.54 9.88
C ASN A 71 4.64 5.97 9.54
N PRO A 72 4.86 6.45 8.31
CA PRO A 72 4.42 7.79 7.90
C PRO A 72 2.89 7.92 7.87
N CYS A 73 2.14 6.84 7.57
CA CYS A 73 0.68 6.87 7.54
C CYS A 73 0.08 7.11 8.93
N ALA A 74 0.69 6.57 9.99
CA ALA A 74 0.27 6.81 11.36
C ALA A 74 0.44 8.29 11.78
N ALA A 75 1.48 8.97 11.26
CA ALA A 75 1.68 10.39 11.48
C ALA A 75 0.64 11.24 10.71
N GLN A 76 0.35 10.88 9.47
CA GLN A 76 -0.64 11.56 8.62
C GLN A 76 -2.05 11.48 9.20
N SER A 77 -2.46 10.32 9.72
CA SER A 77 -3.77 10.17 10.38
C SER A 77 -3.90 11.05 11.63
N ARG A 78 -2.82 11.21 12.40
CA ARG A 78 -2.79 12.15 13.54
C ARG A 78 -2.91 13.60 13.09
N GLN A 79 -2.26 13.97 11.99
CA GLN A 79 -2.36 15.32 11.41
C GLN A 79 -3.76 15.62 10.87
N GLN A 80 -4.42 14.64 10.25
CA GLN A 80 -5.80 14.78 9.76
C GLN A 80 -6.81 15.01 10.90
N GLY A 81 -6.57 14.44 12.09
CA GLY A 81 -7.40 14.71 13.27
C GLY A 81 -7.13 16.05 13.96
N LEU A 82 -5.90 16.60 13.81
CA LEU A 82 -5.53 17.90 14.38
C LEU A 82 -5.73 19.08 13.42
N ALA A 83 -5.85 18.84 12.12
CA ALA A 83 -6.16 19.89 11.16
C ALA A 83 -7.56 20.46 11.50
N PRO A 84 -7.69 21.77 11.79
CA PRO A 84 -9.00 22.39 11.94
C PRO A 84 -9.81 22.08 10.69
N SER A 85 -11.00 21.50 10.83
CA SER A 85 -11.88 21.30 9.68
C SER A 85 -12.00 22.62 8.93
N PRO A 86 -11.75 22.67 7.61
CA PRO A 86 -11.91 23.91 6.86
C PRO A 86 -13.34 24.40 7.08
N PRO A 87 -13.56 25.71 7.29
CA PRO A 87 -14.89 26.24 7.52
C PRO A 87 -15.77 25.80 6.35
N ARG A 88 -16.87 25.09 6.65
CA ARG A 88 -17.91 24.76 5.66
C ARG A 88 -18.34 26.09 5.05
N ARG A 89 -17.82 26.41 3.86
CA ARG A 89 -18.29 27.55 3.07
C ARG A 89 -19.63 27.13 2.49
N ASN A 90 -20.69 27.38 3.28
CA ASN A 90 -22.05 27.29 2.81
C ASN A 90 -22.21 28.32 1.68
N ARG A 91 -22.39 27.85 0.45
CA ARG A 91 -22.79 28.70 -0.67
C ARG A 91 -23.90 27.98 -1.43
#